data_AF-A0A7T0C006-F1
#
_entry.id   AF-A0A7T0C006-F1
#
_cell.length_a   1.000
_cell.length_b   1.000
_cell.length_c   1.000
_cell.angle_alpha   90.00
_cell.angle_beta   90.00
_cell.angle_gamma   90.00
#
_symmetry.space_group_name_H-M   'P 1'
#
loop_
_entity.id
_entity.type
_entity.pdbx_description
1 polymer ?
#
loop_
_entity_poly.entity_id
_entity_poly.type
_entity_poly.pdbx_seq_one_letter_code
_entity_poly.pdbx_strand_id
1 'polypeptide(L)'
;MKPPRYRQLPLCLAAFLLTALSACAGLGTQSEPHNPYHLQKISDLQLCVVFGGFEDDWAGRASREKVESELHRRDLLTKNEWILVREHRIARGMSLCGLYASWGPEISRQESQLESEAMRRHYFHCTTCEPLTVWTRDQRVVGWELPGEPETYPRKIK
;
A
#
# COMPACT_ATOMS: atom_id res chain seq x y z
N MET A 1 32.53 -57.35 1.34
CA MET A 1 33.78 -56.93 0.66
C MET A 1 33.48 -56.66 -0.80
N LYS A 2 33.75 -55.44 -1.27
CA LYS A 2 33.28 -54.90 -2.56
C LYS A 2 34.51 -54.50 -3.39
N PRO A 3 34.72 -55.04 -4.60
CA PRO A 3 35.85 -54.60 -5.42
C PRO A 3 35.49 -53.34 -6.23
N PRO A 4 36.49 -52.49 -6.55
CA PRO A 4 36.27 -51.28 -7.33
C PRO A 4 36.23 -51.60 -8.82
N ARG A 5 35.35 -50.93 -9.56
CA ARG A 5 35.40 -50.87 -11.02
C ARG A 5 35.59 -49.41 -11.43
N TYR A 6 36.84 -49.07 -11.72
CA TYR A 6 37.17 -47.94 -12.56
C TYR A 6 37.06 -48.38 -14.02
N ARG A 7 36.20 -47.71 -14.80
CA ARG A 7 36.27 -47.72 -16.26
C ARG A 7 36.43 -46.29 -16.73
N GLN A 8 37.61 -46.03 -17.27
CA GLN A 8 37.94 -44.89 -18.10
C GLN A 8 37.14 -44.97 -19.41
N LEU A 9 36.69 -43.82 -19.89
CA LEU A 9 36.25 -43.62 -21.28
C LEU A 9 36.96 -42.36 -21.79
N PRO A 10 37.77 -42.46 -22.86
CA PRO A 10 38.47 -41.32 -23.45
C PRO A 10 37.66 -40.66 -24.58
N LEU A 11 37.92 -39.37 -24.74
CA LEU A 11 37.98 -38.55 -25.96
C LEU A 11 36.98 -38.82 -27.11
N CYS A 12 36.20 -37.80 -27.46
CA CYS A 12 36.03 -37.21 -28.80
C CYS A 12 35.12 -35.97 -28.60
N LEU A 13 35.58 -34.71 -28.54
CA LEU A 13 36.08 -33.88 -29.65
C LEU A 13 35.18 -33.94 -30.90
N ALA A 14 34.02 -33.27 -30.81
CA ALA A 14 33.30 -32.67 -31.94
C ALA A 14 32.56 -31.45 -31.35
N ALA A 15 33.12 -30.25 -31.44
CA ALA A 15 33.14 -29.37 -32.61
C ALA A 15 31.75 -28.82 -32.97
N PHE A 16 31.76 -27.52 -33.26
CA PHE A 16 30.70 -26.69 -33.85
C PHE A 16 29.66 -26.07 -32.92
N LEU A 17 30.08 -24.93 -32.37
CA LEU A 17 29.45 -23.62 -32.60
C LEU A 17 28.11 -23.68 -33.34
N LEU A 18 27.02 -23.62 -32.58
CA LEU A 18 25.74 -23.07 -33.01
C LEU A 18 25.32 -22.04 -31.95
N THR A 19 26.07 -20.94 -31.88
CA THR A 19 25.58 -19.68 -31.30
C THR A 19 24.49 -19.15 -32.22
N ALA A 20 23.30 -19.73 -32.12
CA ALA A 20 22.10 -19.14 -32.65
C ALA A 20 21.88 -17.83 -31.88
N LEU A 21 22.00 -16.73 -32.61
CA LEU A 21 21.61 -15.39 -32.17
C LEU A 21 20.16 -15.42 -31.69
N SER A 22 19.94 -15.63 -30.38
CA SER A 22 18.73 -15.10 -29.75
C SER A 22 18.95 -13.59 -29.64
N ALA A 23 18.72 -12.91 -30.76
CA ALA A 23 18.39 -11.50 -30.72
C ALA A 23 17.21 -11.39 -29.75
N CYS A 24 17.50 -10.89 -28.56
CA CYS A 24 16.51 -10.41 -27.63
C CYS A 24 15.70 -9.37 -28.40
N ALA A 25 14.59 -9.79 -29.01
CA ALA A 25 13.45 -8.93 -29.23
C ALA A 25 13.01 -8.53 -27.83
N GLY A 26 13.71 -7.53 -27.28
CA GLY A 26 13.18 -6.70 -26.23
C GLY A 26 11.95 -6.06 -26.84
N LEU A 27 10.83 -6.77 -26.75
CA LEU A 27 9.53 -6.16 -26.53
C LEU A 27 9.72 -5.33 -25.24
N GLY A 28 10.33 -4.16 -25.41
CA GLY A 28 10.12 -3.05 -24.50
C GLY A 28 8.62 -2.86 -24.55
N THR A 29 7.95 -3.39 -23.53
CA THR A 29 6.63 -2.92 -23.14
C THR A 29 6.81 -1.41 -23.05
N GLN A 30 6.36 -0.71 -24.08
CA GLN A 30 6.25 0.73 -24.03
C GLN A 30 5.31 0.96 -22.86
N SER A 31 5.88 1.31 -21.71
CA SER A 31 5.14 1.90 -20.62
C SER A 31 4.42 3.07 -21.25
N GLU A 32 3.10 2.94 -21.40
CA GLU A 32 2.23 4.03 -21.83
C GLU A 32 2.74 5.31 -21.17
N PRO A 33 2.98 6.39 -21.93
CA PRO A 33 3.50 7.62 -21.37
C PRO A 33 2.61 8.01 -20.21
N HIS A 34 3.19 8.03 -19.00
CA HIS A 34 2.51 8.36 -17.76
C HIS A 34 1.71 9.63 -17.96
N ASN A 35 0.39 9.49 -18.13
CA ASN A 35 -0.48 10.63 -18.28
C ASN A 35 -0.39 11.45 -16.99
N PRO A 36 0.23 12.64 -17.00
CA PRO A 36 0.45 13.42 -15.79
C PRO A 36 -0.87 13.88 -15.16
N TYR A 37 -1.97 13.81 -15.92
CA TYR A 37 -3.31 14.17 -15.49
C TYR A 37 -4.11 13.00 -14.89
N HIS A 38 -3.55 11.79 -14.79
CA HIS A 38 -4.27 10.65 -14.23
C HIS A 38 -4.72 10.93 -12.78
N LEU A 39 -3.81 11.47 -11.95
CA LEU A 39 -4.10 11.81 -10.56
C LEU A 39 -5.24 12.84 -10.43
N GLN A 40 -5.36 13.77 -11.39
CA GLN A 40 -6.40 14.82 -11.38
C GLN A 40 -7.83 14.28 -11.54
N LYS A 41 -7.97 13.07 -12.11
CA LYS A 41 -9.27 12.42 -12.33
C LYS A 41 -9.70 11.54 -11.16
N ILE A 42 -8.79 11.27 -10.23
CA ILE A 42 -9.05 10.44 -9.05
C ILE A 42 -9.79 11.28 -8.00
N SER A 43 -10.77 10.69 -7.32
CA SER A 43 -11.47 11.34 -6.21
C SER A 43 -10.53 11.61 -5.03
N ASP A 44 -10.86 12.59 -4.21
CA ASP A 44 -10.01 13.00 -3.08
C ASP A 44 -9.78 11.85 -2.09
N LEU A 45 -10.83 11.16 -1.66
CA LEU A 45 -10.70 10.01 -0.75
C LEU A 45 -9.83 8.91 -1.35
N GLN A 46 -9.98 8.64 -2.65
CA GLN A 46 -9.18 7.65 -3.32
C GLN A 46 -7.72 8.07 -3.34
N LEU A 47 -7.40 9.33 -3.61
CA LEU A 47 -6.02 9.85 -3.51
C LEU A 47 -5.42 9.66 -2.11
N CYS A 48 -6.19 9.86 -1.04
CA CYS A 48 -5.72 9.65 0.33
C CYS A 48 -5.46 8.17 0.64
N VAL A 49 -6.30 7.27 0.13
CA VAL A 49 -6.04 5.83 0.19
C VAL A 49 -4.74 5.51 -0.56
N VAL A 50 -4.42 6.20 -1.68
CA VAL A 50 -3.18 5.93 -2.46
C VAL A 50 -1.99 6.16 -1.59
N PHE A 51 -1.99 7.31 -0.95
CA PHE A 51 -0.89 7.75 -0.13
C PHE A 51 -0.63 6.84 1.07
N GLY A 52 -1.68 6.32 1.72
CA GLY A 52 -1.54 5.47 2.90
C GLY A 52 -1.39 3.98 2.63
N GLY A 53 -1.78 3.50 1.44
CA GLY A 53 -1.97 2.09 1.15
C GLY A 53 -0.82 1.40 0.43
N PHE A 54 -0.27 1.97 -0.64
CA PHE A 54 0.62 1.22 -1.54
C PHE A 54 1.49 2.15 -2.38
N GLU A 55 2.80 1.92 -2.34
CA GLU A 55 3.76 2.53 -3.27
C GLU A 55 3.72 1.86 -4.66
N ASP A 56 3.12 0.68 -4.81
CA ASP A 56 3.41 -0.16 -5.99
C ASP A 56 2.27 -0.40 -7.01
N ASP A 57 0.98 -0.57 -6.67
CA ASP A 57 0.10 -1.28 -7.64
C ASP A 57 -1.13 -0.57 -8.22
N TRP A 58 -1.64 0.52 -7.64
CA TRP A 58 -3.03 0.92 -7.97
C TRP A 58 -3.21 2.31 -8.60
N ALA A 59 -2.25 3.21 -8.43
CA ALA A 59 -2.26 4.52 -9.09
C ALA A 59 -1.42 4.55 -10.38
N GLY A 60 -0.97 3.38 -10.86
CA GLY A 60 -0.11 3.24 -12.02
C GLY A 60 1.28 3.85 -11.78
N ARG A 61 2.11 3.20 -10.95
CA ARG A 61 3.49 3.64 -10.63
C ARG A 61 3.62 5.15 -10.33
N ALA A 62 2.57 5.80 -9.84
CA ALA A 62 2.66 7.19 -9.42
C ALA A 62 3.53 7.21 -8.16
N SER A 63 4.69 7.85 -8.23
CA SER A 63 5.58 7.94 -7.06
C SER A 63 4.84 8.58 -5.89
N ARG A 64 5.16 8.13 -4.68
CA ARG A 64 4.61 8.69 -3.43
C ARG A 64 4.67 10.21 -3.41
N GLU A 65 5.77 10.79 -3.89
CA GLU A 65 5.97 12.24 -4.01
C GLU A 65 4.93 12.93 -4.90
N LYS A 66 4.54 12.31 -6.03
CA LYS A 66 3.49 12.87 -6.92
C LYS A 66 2.13 12.84 -6.25
N VAL A 67 1.84 11.78 -5.51
CA VAL A 67 0.60 11.65 -4.73
C VAL A 67 0.58 12.67 -3.60
N GLU A 68 1.68 12.84 -2.86
CA GLU A 68 1.84 13.86 -1.82
C GLU A 68 1.66 15.28 -2.37
N SER A 69 2.29 15.57 -3.52
CA SER A 69 2.16 16.85 -4.19
C SER A 69 0.71 17.15 -4.58
N GLU A 70 -0.03 16.15 -5.08
CA GLU A 70 -1.44 16.33 -5.43
C GLU A 70 -2.33 16.51 -4.19
N LEU A 71 -2.04 15.81 -3.08
CA LEU A 71 -2.72 16.04 -1.79
C LEU A 71 -2.51 17.48 -1.29
N HIS A 72 -1.29 18.01 -1.40
CA HIS A 72 -0.98 19.40 -1.07
C HIS A 72 -1.67 20.39 -2.00
N ARG A 73 -1.66 20.14 -3.31
CA ARG A 73 -2.30 21.01 -4.31
C ARG A 73 -3.81 21.17 -4.08
N ARG A 74 -4.46 20.12 -3.57
CA ARG A 74 -5.89 20.09 -3.26
C ARG A 74 -6.24 20.47 -1.82
N ASP A 75 -5.24 20.75 -0.98
CA ASP A 75 -5.40 21.09 0.44
C ASP A 75 -6.27 20.07 1.21
N LEU A 76 -6.08 18.77 0.94
CA LEU A 76 -6.93 17.71 1.49
C LEU A 76 -6.63 17.36 2.95
N LEU A 77 -5.50 17.84 3.47
CA LEU A 77 -5.02 17.56 4.82
C LEU A 77 -4.56 18.86 5.47
N THR A 78 -5.07 19.11 6.67
CA THR A 78 -4.61 20.22 7.52
C THR A 78 -3.17 19.99 7.99
N LYS A 79 -2.50 21.05 8.47
CA LYS A 79 -1.14 20.97 9.03
C LYS A 79 -1.03 19.93 10.16
N ASN A 80 -2.05 19.83 11.01
CA ASN A 80 -2.06 18.87 12.13
C ASN A 80 -2.23 17.43 11.62
N GLU A 81 -3.06 17.22 10.60
CA GLU A 81 -3.24 15.90 10.01
C GLU A 81 -1.96 15.43 9.31
N TRP A 82 -1.20 16.33 8.66
CA TRP A 82 0.09 15.96 8.08
C TRP A 82 1.08 15.42 9.11
N ILE A 83 1.10 15.98 10.33
CA ILE A 83 1.94 15.48 11.43
C ILE A 83 1.50 14.06 11.80
N LEU A 84 0.20 13.86 12.02
CA LEU A 84 -0.36 12.54 12.37
C LEU A 84 -0.12 11.50 11.28
N VAL A 85 -0.32 11.86 10.02
CA VAL A 85 -0.09 10.99 8.85
C VAL A 85 1.35 10.54 8.76
N ARG A 86 2.32 11.44 8.98
CA ARG A 86 3.76 11.11 8.99
C ARG A 86 4.14 10.20 10.16
N GLU A 87 3.47 10.35 11.29
CA GLU A 87 3.69 9.51 12.48
C GLU A 87 2.90 8.20 12.45
N HIS A 88 2.04 8.00 11.44
CA HIS A 88 1.07 6.91 11.34
C HIS A 88 0.10 6.85 12.53
N ARG A 89 -0.40 8.00 12.98
CA ARG A 89 -1.27 8.15 14.15
C ARG A 89 -2.69 8.57 13.78
N ILE A 90 -3.64 8.20 14.62
CA ILE A 90 -5.05 8.63 14.52
C ILE A 90 -5.37 9.55 15.69
N ALA A 91 -6.13 10.60 15.42
CA ALA A 91 -6.66 11.50 16.44
C ALA A 91 -8.16 11.73 16.24
N ARG A 92 -8.87 12.09 17.32
CA ARG A 92 -10.27 12.54 17.21
C ARG A 92 -10.33 13.83 16.39
N GLY A 93 -11.36 13.95 15.57
CA GLY A 93 -11.56 15.08 14.66
C GLY A 93 -10.75 14.99 13.36
N MET A 94 -9.82 14.04 13.22
CA MET A 94 -9.12 13.76 11.97
C MET A 94 -10.14 13.44 10.86
N SER A 95 -9.94 13.99 9.67
CA SER A 95 -10.76 13.69 8.50
C SER A 95 -10.58 12.23 8.07
N LEU A 96 -11.56 11.72 7.34
CA LEU A 96 -11.51 10.39 6.73
C LEU A 96 -10.34 10.27 5.74
N CYS A 97 -10.04 11.35 5.01
CA CYS A 97 -8.83 11.43 4.19
C CYS A 97 -7.57 11.28 5.03
N GLY A 98 -7.45 12.01 6.16
CA GLY A 98 -6.32 11.87 7.08
C GLY A 98 -6.17 10.46 7.63
N LEU A 99 -7.28 9.82 8.01
CA LEU A 99 -7.28 8.43 8.46
C LEU A 99 -6.73 7.50 7.37
N TYR A 100 -7.23 7.61 6.14
CA TYR A 100 -6.76 6.79 5.02
C TYR A 100 -5.30 7.08 4.64
N ALA A 101 -4.88 8.35 4.64
CA ALA A 101 -3.51 8.74 4.36
C ALA A 101 -2.54 8.19 5.41
N SER A 102 -2.98 8.10 6.68
CA SER A 102 -2.16 7.62 7.78
C SER A 102 -2.10 6.10 7.87
N TRP A 103 -3.22 5.41 7.67
CA TRP A 103 -3.38 3.98 7.97
C TRP A 103 -3.58 3.09 6.74
N GLY A 104 -3.88 3.69 5.60
CA GLY A 104 -4.18 2.99 4.35
C GLY A 104 -5.67 2.63 4.23
N PRO A 105 -6.02 1.73 3.29
CA PRO A 105 -7.40 1.29 3.10
C PRO A 105 -7.91 0.51 4.31
N GLU A 106 -9.22 0.60 4.54
CA GLU A 106 -9.92 -0.28 5.48
C GLU A 106 -10.07 -1.69 4.90
N ILE A 107 -10.07 -2.70 5.77
CA ILE A 107 -10.29 -4.10 5.42
C ILE A 107 -11.77 -4.35 5.16
N SER A 108 -12.59 -3.78 6.03
CA SER A 108 -14.03 -3.95 6.02
C SER A 108 -14.71 -2.72 6.62
N ARG A 109 -15.94 -2.53 6.16
CA ARG A 109 -16.84 -1.46 6.57
C ARG A 109 -18.12 -2.09 7.08
N GLN A 110 -18.55 -1.68 8.28
CA GLN A 110 -19.83 -2.09 8.84
C GLN A 110 -20.61 -0.85 9.26
N GLU A 111 -21.83 -0.75 8.74
CA GLU A 111 -22.77 0.28 9.15
C GLU A 111 -23.38 -0.11 10.50
N SER A 112 -23.38 0.81 11.46
CA SER A 112 -24.00 0.57 12.76
C SER A 112 -25.52 0.57 12.58
N GLN A 113 -26.20 -0.50 13.00
CA GLN A 113 -27.66 -0.61 12.96
C GLN A 113 -28.37 0.28 14.01
N LEU A 114 -27.62 0.90 14.92
CA LEU A 114 -28.14 1.83 15.93
C LEU A 114 -28.11 3.26 15.40
N GLU A 115 -29.24 3.95 15.51
CA GLU A 115 -29.56 5.31 15.00
C GLU A 115 -28.62 6.46 15.44
N SER A 116 -27.52 6.19 16.15
CA SER A 116 -26.47 7.18 16.47
C SER A 116 -25.22 7.07 15.58
N GLU A 117 -25.46 6.86 14.28
CA GLU A 117 -24.65 7.25 13.11
C GLU A 117 -23.13 7.32 13.31
N ALA A 118 -22.49 6.22 13.64
CA ALA A 118 -21.04 6.09 13.50
C ALA A 118 -20.74 4.88 12.62
N MET A 119 -20.02 5.09 11.53
CA MET A 119 -19.53 4.05 10.64
C MET A 119 -18.33 3.36 11.29
N ARG A 120 -18.39 2.03 11.41
CA ARG A 120 -17.30 1.19 11.92
C ARG A 120 -16.38 0.78 10.77
N ARG A 121 -15.08 1.01 10.93
CA ARG A 121 -14.04 0.72 9.95
C ARG A 121 -12.94 -0.10 10.61
N HIS A 122 -12.49 -1.15 9.95
CA HIS A 122 -11.45 -2.04 10.48
C HIS A 122 -10.14 -1.87 9.71
N TYR A 123 -9.03 -1.80 10.43
CA TYR A 123 -7.69 -1.61 9.86
C TYR A 123 -6.69 -2.62 10.44
N PHE A 124 -5.77 -3.11 9.61
CA PHE A 124 -4.65 -3.91 10.07
C PHE A 124 -3.51 -3.00 10.56
N HIS A 125 -3.06 -3.24 11.79
CA HIS A 125 -1.82 -2.64 12.30
C HIS A 125 -0.62 -3.60 12.18
N CYS A 126 -0.86 -4.90 12.05
CA CYS A 126 0.13 -5.92 11.70
C CYS A 126 -0.59 -7.12 11.06
N THR A 127 0.16 -8.07 10.46
CA THR A 127 -0.41 -9.23 9.75
C THR A 127 -1.11 -10.25 10.64
N THR A 128 -0.67 -10.38 11.90
CA THR A 128 -1.19 -11.36 12.86
C THR A 128 -1.98 -10.75 14.00
N CYS A 129 -2.11 -9.43 14.03
CA CYS A 129 -2.70 -8.71 15.15
C CYS A 129 -4.20 -8.52 14.93
N GLU A 130 -4.93 -8.36 16.03
CA GLU A 130 -6.34 -8.01 15.96
C GLU A 130 -6.54 -6.65 15.27
N PRO A 131 -7.57 -6.49 14.41
CA PRO A 131 -7.80 -5.24 13.70
C PRO A 131 -8.13 -4.09 14.65
N LEU A 132 -7.59 -2.91 14.35
CA LEU A 132 -8.03 -1.66 14.94
C LEU A 132 -9.45 -1.34 14.44
N THR A 133 -10.39 -1.10 15.35
CA THR A 133 -11.71 -0.57 14.98
C THR A 133 -11.70 0.94 15.14
N VAL A 134 -12.07 1.67 14.09
CA VAL A 134 -12.20 3.13 14.10
C VAL A 134 -13.65 3.51 13.82
N TRP A 135 -14.19 4.42 14.62
CA TRP A 135 -15.51 5.00 14.40
C TRP A 135 -15.40 6.34 13.71
N THR A 136 -16.23 6.53 12.69
CA THR A 136 -16.31 7.79 11.95
C THR A 136 -17.74 8.30 11.86
N ARG A 137 -17.92 9.62 11.94
CA ARG A 137 -19.19 10.32 11.72
C ARG A 137 -18.90 11.56 10.90
N ASP A 138 -19.75 11.87 9.92
CA ASP A 138 -19.56 13.01 9.01
C ASP A 138 -18.14 13.09 8.41
N GLN A 139 -17.62 11.92 8.01
CA GLN A 139 -16.26 11.78 7.48
C GLN A 139 -15.14 12.24 8.45
N ARG A 140 -15.37 12.18 9.76
CA ARG A 140 -14.38 12.47 10.80
C ARG A 140 -14.27 11.35 11.82
N VAL A 141 -13.07 11.15 12.36
CA VAL A 141 -12.81 10.19 13.43
C VAL A 141 -13.43 10.67 14.73
N VAL A 142 -14.30 9.86 15.32
CA VAL A 142 -14.92 10.14 16.64
C VAL A 142 -14.33 9.29 17.76
N GLY A 143 -13.69 8.16 17.42
CA GLY A 143 -12.99 7.31 18.37
C GLY A 143 -12.41 6.06 17.72
N TRP A 144 -11.80 5.21 18.53
CA TRP A 144 -11.25 3.92 18.13
C TRP A 144 -11.19 2.97 19.34
N GLU A 145 -11.04 1.69 19.04
CA GLU A 145 -10.82 0.62 20.00
C GLU A 145 -9.61 -0.20 19.57
N LEU A 146 -8.57 -0.12 20.39
CA LEU A 146 -7.38 -0.96 20.28
C LEU A 146 -7.55 -2.19 21.16
N PRO A 147 -7.24 -3.38 20.64
CA PRO A 147 -7.12 -4.56 21.48
C PRO A 147 -5.90 -4.42 22.39
N GLY A 148 -6.12 -4.38 23.71
CA GLY A 148 -5.05 -4.50 24.70
C GLY A 148 -4.77 -3.28 25.58
N GLU A 149 -4.80 -2.04 25.07
CA GLU A 149 -4.61 -0.83 25.91
C GLU A 149 -5.31 0.42 25.35
N PRO A 150 -5.81 1.33 26.21
CA PRO A 150 -6.37 2.61 25.79
C PRO A 150 -5.26 3.60 25.42
N GLU A 151 -4.58 3.40 24.29
CA GLU A 151 -3.68 4.44 23.77
C GLU A 151 -4.48 5.65 23.30
N THR A 152 -3.98 6.83 23.67
CA THR A 152 -4.59 8.12 23.30
C THR A 152 -4.43 8.45 21.82
N TYR A 153 -3.52 7.77 21.11
CA TYR A 153 -3.25 7.91 19.68
C TYR A 153 -2.63 6.62 19.12
N PRO A 154 -3.43 5.65 18.63
CA PRO A 154 -2.91 4.42 18.04
C PRO A 154 -1.89 4.75 16.97
N ARG A 155 -0.73 4.08 17.01
CA ARG A 155 0.31 4.20 16.01
C ARG A 155 0.44 2.91 15.22
N LYS A 156 0.47 3.00 13.89
CA LYS A 156 0.74 1.83 13.04
C LYS A 156 2.21 1.43 13.19
N ILE A 157 2.46 0.19 13.62
CA ILE A 157 3.78 -0.42 13.61
C ILE A 157 4.01 -0.93 12.17
N LYS A 158 5.05 -0.45 11.50
CA LYS A 158 5.44 -0.94 10.17
C LYS A 158 6.36 -2.14 10.30
#